data_AF-A0A7V0MEF2-F1
#
_entry.id   AF-A0A7V0MEF2-F1
#
_cell.length_a   1.000
_cell.length_b   1.000
_cell.length_c   1.000
_cell.angle_alpha   90.00
_cell.angle_beta   90.00
_cell.angle_gamma   90.00
#
_symmetry.space_group_name_H-M   'P 1'
#
loop_
_entity.id
_entity.type
_entity.pdbx_description
1 polymer ?
#
loop_
_entity_poly.entity_id
_entity_poly.type
_entity_poly.pdbx_seq_one_letter_code
_entity_poly.pdbx_strand_id
1 'polypeptide(L)' 'MISLCMIVRDEEANLGLCLESVRALVDEMIIVDTGSKDSTV' A
#
# COMPACT_ATOMS: atom_id res chain seq x y z
N MET A 1 17.07 6.10 -5.56
CA MET A 1 15.91 5.27 -5.89
C MET A 1 15.49 4.54 -4.64
N ILE A 2 14.30 4.83 -4.13
CA ILE A 2 13.73 4.19 -2.94
C ILE A 2 12.40 3.55 -3.36
N SER A 3 12.23 2.26 -3.06
CA SER A 3 10.99 1.53 -3.29
C SER A 3 10.28 1.25 -1.96
N LEU A 4 8.96 1.47 -1.93
CA LEU A 4 8.10 0.98 -0.87
C LEU A 4 7.66 -0.44 -1.18
N CYS A 5 7.96 -1.39 -0.30
CA CYS A 5 7.41 -2.74 -0.37
C CYS A 5 6.47 -2.96 0.83
N MET A 6 5.21 -3.29 0.56
CA MET A 6 4.20 -3.54 1.59
C MET A 6 3.48 -4.86 1.32
N ILE A 7 3.31 -5.67 2.37
CA ILE A 7 2.46 -6.85 2.35
C ILE A 7 1.21 -6.48 3.16
N VAL A 8 0.04 -6.52 2.55
CA VAL A 8 -1.20 -5.98 3.11
C VAL A 8 -2.28 -7.06 3.23
N ARG A 9 -3.26 -6.79 4.09
CA ARG A 9 -4.47 -7.60 4.27
C ARG A 9 -5.56 -6.80 4.98
N ASP A 10 -6.74 -6.71 4.38
CA ASP A 10 -7.94 -6.13 4.99
C ASP A 10 -7.71 -4.68 5.53
N GLU A 11 -7.02 -3.84 4.75
CA GLU A 11 -6.62 -2.46 5.08
C GLU A 11 -7.37 -1.39 4.24
N GLU A 12 -8.62 -1.64 3.80
CA GLU A 12 -9.38 -0.68 2.97
C GLU A 12 -9.48 0.71 3.61
N ALA A 13 -9.54 0.78 4.94
CA ALA A 13 -9.71 2.02 5.69
C ALA A 13 -8.45 2.90 5.72
N ASN A 14 -7.25 2.31 5.61
CA ASN A 14 -5.99 3.00 5.86
C ASN A 14 -5.04 3.02 4.67
N LEU A 15 -5.10 2.01 3.78
CA LEU A 15 -4.08 1.84 2.75
C LEU A 15 -3.97 3.08 1.86
N GLY A 16 -5.11 3.64 1.41
CA GLY A 16 -5.11 4.86 0.60
C GLY A 16 -4.43 6.05 1.28
N LEU A 17 -4.73 6.29 2.57
CA LEU A 17 -4.11 7.37 3.35
C LEU A 17 -2.61 7.15 3.53
N CYS A 18 -2.21 5.90 3.77
CA CYS A 18 -0.80 5.54 3.92
C CYS A 18 -0.03 5.78 2.63
N LEU A 19 -0.53 5.30 1.49
CA LEU A 19 0.13 5.46 0.19
C LEU A 19 0.25 6.93 -0.22
N GLU A 20 -0.79 7.73 0.00
CA GLU A 20 -0.73 9.17 -0.27
C GLU A 20 0.31 9.90 0.59
N SER A 21 0.49 9.49 1.86
CA SER A 21 1.48 10.11 2.76
C SER A 21 2.93 9.90 2.33
N VAL A 22 3.23 8.81 1.62
CA VAL A 22 4.60 8.42 1.21
C VAL A 22 4.84 8.60 -0.29
N ARG A 23 3.82 8.93 -1.07
CA ARG A 23 3.86 9.07 -2.54
C ARG A 23 4.98 9.99 -3.05
N ALA A 24 5.29 11.06 -2.32
CA ALA A 24 6.31 12.04 -2.72
C ALA A 24 7.75 11.61 -2.35
N LEU A 25 7.93 10.51 -1.62
CA LEU A 25 9.20 10.08 -1.05
C LEU A 25 9.79 8.84 -1.74
N VAL A 26 9.00 8.15 -2.56
CA VAL A 26 9.37 6.87 -3.17
C VAL A 26 9.21 6.94 -4.69
N ASP A 27 10.09 6.25 -5.39
CA ASP A 27 10.09 6.19 -6.85
C ASP A 27 9.19 5.04 -7.36
N GLU A 28 8.98 4.02 -6.53
CA GLU A 28 8.24 2.79 -6.86
C GLU A 28 7.47 2.29 -5.63
N MET A 29 6.28 1.71 -5.86
CA MET A 29 5.46 1.07 -4.83
C MET A 29 5.09 -0.35 -5.26
N ILE A 30 5.45 -1.32 -4.43
CA ILE A 30 5.15 -2.75 -4.60
C ILE A 30 4.23 -3.17 -3.45
N ILE A 31 2.97 -3.43 -3.77
CA ILE A 31 1.95 -3.86 -2.81
C ILE A 31 1.60 -5.32 -3.11
N VAL A 32 1.70 -6.17 -2.10
CA VAL A 32 1.32 -7.58 -2.17
C VAL A 32 0.16 -7.81 -1.22
N ASP A 33 -1.03 -8.05 -1.77
CA ASP A 33 -2.18 -8.50 -0.99
C ASP A 33 -2.08 -10.00 -0.66
N THR A 34 -2.45 -10.38 0.56
CA THR A 34 -2.42 -11.77 1.05
C THR A 34 -3.79 -12.44 1.09
N GLY A 35 -4.75 -11.90 0.34
CA GLY A 35 -6.11 -12.42 0.23
C GLY A 35 -7.09 -11.62 1.09
N SER A 36 -7.10 -10.30 0.90
CA SER A 36 -8.09 -9.42 1.50
C SER A 36 -9.51 -9.82 1.08
N LYS A 37 -10.46 -9.62 1.99
CA LYS A 37 -11.91 -9.85 1.79
C LYS A 37 -12.71 -8.55 1.69
N ASP A 38 -12.03 -7.43 1.85
CA ASP A 38 -12.54 -6.07 1.71
C ASP A 38 -12.03 -5.43 0.42
N SER A 39 -12.14 -4.10 0.30
CA SER A 39 -11.72 -3.36 -0.90
C SER A 39 -10.27 -2.84 -0.84
N THR A 40 -9.33 -3.60 -0.24
CA THR A 40 -7.94 -3.18 -0.04
C THR A 40 -7.17 -2.88 -1.34
N VAL A 41 -7.55 -3.40 -2.51
CA VAL A 41 -6.88 -3.13 -3.81
C VAL A 41 -7.91 -2.90 -4.91
#